data_AF-A0A3M6TRJ0-F1
#
_entry.id   AF-A0A3M6TRJ0-F1
#
_cell.length_a   1.000
_cell.length_b   1.000
_cell.length_c   1.000
_cell.angle_alpha   90.00
_cell.angle_beta   90.00
_cell.angle_gamma   90.00
#
_symmetry.space_group_name_H-M   'P 1'
#
loop_
_entity.id
_entity.type
_entity.pdbx_description
1 polymer ?
#
loop_
_entity_poly.entity_id
_entity_poly.type
_entity_poly.pdbx_seq_one_letter_code
_entity_poly.pdbx_strand_id
1 'polypeptide(L)'
;MSCLDPRLMASEKEGCVKKMKRVLEILVEAHRLKADECDEVIYQFGQFLDECAGNPDFEDFDPSESSLRVDTLLYEHMAGNKQLAKAWGVVELLLLMSHGQATVERGFSVNKEVAVENLSERSFIAQRIIHDHIESVGGLANVKISKQLLMASAGARQKYISYLEEQKRIKVSQENTLKRKAAMDGIDVLKKKKRQIETDIEALLKTADEFADRAEDSRNLTWVAKSNSLRRSAKEKRAVLKDIEEQLEGKLQELKNN
;
A
#
# COMPACT_ATOMS: atom_id res chain seq x y z
N MET A 1 10.86 22.39 1.90
CA MET A 1 9.96 23.57 1.88
C MET A 1 10.23 24.57 2.99
N SER A 2 11.20 24.36 3.89
CA SER A 2 11.57 25.33 4.94
C SER A 2 12.22 26.64 4.43
N CYS A 3 12.29 26.85 3.11
CA CYS A 3 12.67 28.13 2.50
C CYS A 3 11.49 29.10 2.32
N LEU A 4 10.25 28.63 2.48
CA LEU A 4 9.03 29.42 2.39
C LEU A 4 8.36 29.62 3.76
N ASP A 5 9.12 29.40 4.83
CA ASP A 5 8.67 29.67 6.19
C ASP A 5 8.81 31.18 6.47
N PRO A 6 7.70 31.93 6.69
CA PRO A 6 7.74 33.38 6.87
C PRO A 6 8.75 33.86 7.93
N ARG A 7 8.91 33.08 9.01
CA ARG A 7 9.84 33.39 10.10
C ARG A 7 11.30 33.26 9.68
N LEU A 8 11.62 32.20 8.92
CA LEU A 8 12.96 31.98 8.40
C LEU A 8 13.30 32.94 7.25
N MET A 9 12.29 33.42 6.52
CA MET A 9 12.47 34.46 5.50
C MET A 9 12.84 35.81 6.12
N ALA A 10 12.27 36.15 7.28
CA ALA A 10 12.62 37.36 8.03
C ALA A 10 13.99 37.25 8.74
N SER A 11 14.30 36.09 9.34
CA SER A 11 15.47 35.92 10.22
C SER A 11 16.74 35.42 9.52
N GLU A 12 16.65 34.56 8.49
CA GLU A 12 17.79 33.85 7.90
C GLU A 12 17.77 33.86 6.36
N LYS A 13 18.00 35.05 5.78
CA LYS A 13 17.98 35.29 4.32
C LYS A 13 18.92 34.37 3.53
N GLU A 14 20.19 34.26 3.96
CA GLU A 14 21.19 33.44 3.25
C GLU A 14 20.85 31.94 3.27
N GLY A 15 20.25 31.46 4.36
CA GLY A 15 19.80 30.08 4.51
C GLY A 15 18.64 29.76 3.57
N CYS A 16 17.68 30.68 3.44
CA CYS A 16 16.54 30.55 2.54
C CYS A 16 16.96 30.57 1.06
N VAL A 17 17.87 31.47 0.67
CA VAL A 17 18.40 31.51 -0.71
C VAL A 17 19.13 30.21 -1.07
N LYS A 18 19.99 29.68 -0.18
CA LYS A 18 20.69 28.40 -0.42
C LYS A 18 19.72 27.23 -0.57
N LYS A 19 18.66 27.18 0.25
CA LYS A 19 17.61 26.16 0.16
C LYS A 19 16.78 26.32 -1.12
N MET A 20 16.50 27.54 -1.55
CA MET A 20 15.78 27.82 -2.80
C MET A 20 16.61 27.41 -4.03
N LYS A 21 17.92 27.68 -4.04
CA LYS A 21 18.84 27.19 -5.09
C LYS A 21 18.75 25.67 -5.25
N ARG A 22 18.79 24.93 -4.14
CA ARG A 22 18.64 23.47 -4.15
C ARG A 22 17.28 23.00 -4.68
N VAL A 23 16.21 23.75 -4.43
CA VAL A 23 14.87 23.45 -4.98
C VAL A 23 14.83 23.71 -6.49
N LEU A 24 15.43 24.80 -6.96
CA LEU A 24 15.53 25.11 -8.38
C LEU A 24 16.35 24.08 -9.15
N GLU A 25 17.47 23.60 -8.59
CA GLU A 25 18.27 22.50 -9.16
C GLU A 25 17.39 21.25 -9.39
N ILE A 26 16.58 20.86 -8.41
CA ILE A 26 15.65 19.71 -8.51
C ILE A 26 14.55 19.97 -9.56
N LEU A 27 14.06 21.20 -9.68
CA LEU A 27 13.03 21.57 -10.68
C LEU A 27 13.58 21.57 -12.11
N VAL A 28 14.86 21.92 -12.30
CA VAL A 28 15.57 21.82 -13.58
C VAL A 28 15.79 20.36 -13.95
N GLU A 29 16.24 19.52 -13.01
CA GLU A 29 16.38 18.08 -13.21
C GLU A 29 15.04 17.41 -13.58
N ALA A 30 13.93 17.89 -13.00
CA ALA A 30 12.59 17.41 -13.32
C ALA A 30 12.00 17.99 -14.63
N HIS A 31 12.79 18.75 -15.39
CA HIS A 31 12.38 19.45 -16.62
C HIS A 31 11.15 20.37 -16.46
N ARG A 32 10.91 20.88 -15.25
CA ARG A 32 9.80 21.79 -14.95
C ARG A 32 10.17 23.26 -15.15
N LEU A 33 11.47 23.57 -15.17
CA LEU A 33 12.01 24.92 -15.35
C LEU A 33 13.27 24.87 -16.23
N LYS A 34 13.53 25.93 -17.01
CA LYS A 34 14.72 26.04 -17.85
C LYS A 34 15.88 26.64 -17.06
N ALA A 35 17.09 26.13 -17.23
CA ALA A 35 18.28 26.59 -16.51
C ALA A 35 18.52 28.11 -16.65
N ASP A 36 18.15 28.69 -17.80
CA ASP A 36 18.30 30.11 -18.10
C ASP A 36 17.43 31.03 -17.23
N GLU A 37 16.38 30.49 -16.58
CA GLU A 37 15.44 31.26 -15.75
C GLU A 37 15.80 31.16 -14.25
N CYS A 38 16.73 30.29 -13.86
CA CYS A 38 17.07 30.06 -12.45
C CYS A 38 17.72 31.29 -11.80
N ASP A 39 18.67 31.94 -12.48
CA ASP A 39 19.40 33.09 -11.92
C ASP A 39 18.47 34.29 -11.70
N GLU A 40 17.50 34.49 -12.60
CA GLU A 40 16.50 35.55 -12.47
C GLU A 40 15.52 35.28 -11.33
N VAL A 41 15.09 34.03 -11.13
CA VAL A 41 14.24 33.64 -9.99
C VAL A 41 14.98 33.83 -8.67
N ILE A 42 16.27 33.48 -8.60
CA ILE A 42 17.09 33.66 -7.38
C ILE A 42 17.24 35.15 -7.06
N TYR A 43 17.46 35.99 -8.07
CA TYR A 43 17.57 37.44 -7.90
C TYR A 43 16.25 38.04 -7.39
N GLN A 44 15.12 37.70 -8.00
CA GLN A 44 13.79 38.14 -7.58
C GLN A 44 13.44 37.66 -6.16
N PHE A 45 13.77 36.41 -5.84
CA PHE A 45 13.57 35.86 -4.51
C PHE A 45 14.44 36.56 -3.46
N GLY A 46 15.67 36.95 -3.80
CA GLY A 46 16.53 37.76 -2.94
C GLY A 46 15.93 39.13 -2.63
N GLN A 47 15.40 39.82 -3.65
CA GLN A 47 14.70 41.10 -3.46
C GLN A 47 13.48 40.97 -2.56
N PHE A 48 12.70 39.89 -2.73
CA PHE A 48 11.56 39.61 -1.86
C PHE A 48 11.96 39.36 -0.41
N LEU A 49 13.06 38.63 -0.16
CA LEU A 49 13.58 38.43 1.19
C LEU A 49 14.03 39.74 1.86
N ASP A 50 14.49 40.70 1.08
CA ASP A 50 14.83 42.04 1.58
C ASP A 50 13.58 42.84 1.96
N GLU A 51 12.49 42.72 1.20
CA GLU A 51 11.18 43.31 1.52
C GLU A 51 10.53 42.64 2.75
N CYS A 52 10.63 41.31 2.88
CA CYS A 52 10.08 40.56 4.03
C CYS A 52 10.75 40.89 5.35
N ALA A 53 12.06 41.14 5.36
CA ALA A 53 12.78 41.49 6.60
C ALA A 53 12.42 42.88 7.16
N GLY A 54 11.67 43.68 6.40
CA GLY A 54 11.13 44.97 6.86
C GLY A 54 9.66 44.91 7.30
N ASN A 55 8.99 43.74 7.17
CA ASN A 55 7.56 43.63 7.44
C ASN A 55 7.29 42.83 8.74
N PRO A 56 6.66 43.44 9.78
CA PRO A 56 6.34 42.76 11.04
C PRO A 56 5.44 41.53 10.87
N ASP A 57 4.63 41.47 9.81
CA ASP A 57 3.71 40.35 9.54
C ASP A 57 4.45 39.00 9.31
N PHE A 58 5.72 39.05 8.91
CA PHE A 58 6.54 37.85 8.69
C PHE A 58 7.32 37.42 9.95
N GLU A 59 7.66 38.37 10.82
CA GLU A 59 8.42 38.12 12.06
C GLU A 59 7.51 37.56 13.16
N ASP A 60 6.29 38.08 13.28
CA ASP A 60 5.28 37.67 14.26
C ASP A 60 4.36 36.52 13.77
N PHE A 61 4.67 35.91 12.63
CA PHE A 61 3.84 34.84 12.06
C PHE A 61 3.79 33.61 12.99
N ASP A 62 2.62 33.34 13.58
CA ASP A 62 2.37 32.12 14.37
C ASP A 62 1.63 31.06 13.53
N PRO A 63 2.26 29.90 13.23
CA PRO A 63 1.62 28.79 12.53
C PRO A 63 0.44 28.15 13.30
N SER A 64 0.28 28.49 14.59
CA SER A 64 -0.76 27.94 15.47
C SER A 64 -2.09 28.69 15.35
N GLU A 65 -2.09 29.90 14.78
CA GLU A 65 -3.30 30.68 14.56
C GLU A 65 -3.97 30.31 13.22
N SER A 66 -5.16 29.73 13.30
CA SER A 66 -5.93 29.23 12.14
C SER A 66 -6.28 30.30 11.09
N SER A 67 -6.17 31.59 11.43
CA SER A 67 -6.42 32.73 10.54
C SER A 67 -5.21 33.13 9.70
N LEU A 68 -3.99 32.73 10.08
CA LEU A 68 -2.75 33.12 9.41
C LEU A 68 -2.24 31.98 8.53
N ARG A 69 -2.75 31.94 7.30
CA ARG A 69 -2.34 30.95 6.30
C ARG A 69 -1.13 31.43 5.50
N VAL A 70 -0.11 30.58 5.39
CA VAL A 70 1.13 30.87 4.65
C VAL A 70 0.86 31.21 3.18
N ASP A 71 -0.08 30.52 2.53
CA ASP A 71 -0.39 30.76 1.13
C ASP A 71 -1.15 32.07 0.89
N THR A 72 -2.02 32.48 1.81
CA THR A 72 -2.70 33.79 1.76
C THR A 72 -1.68 34.92 1.93
N LEU A 73 -0.79 34.81 2.92
CA LEU A 73 0.26 35.80 3.19
C LEU A 73 1.21 35.95 2.00
N LEU A 74 1.69 34.83 1.44
CA LEU A 74 2.58 34.85 0.28
C LEU A 74 1.87 35.39 -0.97
N TYR A 75 0.60 35.06 -1.17
CA TYR A 75 -0.19 35.60 -2.29
C TYR A 75 -0.34 37.12 -2.20
N GLU A 76 -0.68 37.66 -1.03
CA GLU A 76 -0.85 39.10 -0.83
C GLU A 76 0.43 39.90 -1.09
N HIS A 77 1.59 39.35 -0.72
CA HIS A 77 2.88 40.03 -0.89
C HIS A 77 3.59 39.76 -2.22
N MET A 78 3.42 38.58 -2.84
CA MET A 78 4.10 38.21 -4.09
C MET A 78 3.23 38.40 -5.35
N ALA A 79 1.93 38.12 -5.30
CA ALA A 79 1.08 38.11 -6.50
C ALA A 79 0.81 39.52 -7.06
N GLY A 80 0.91 40.56 -6.21
CA GLY A 80 0.73 41.96 -6.61
C GLY A 80 1.93 42.60 -7.30
N ASN A 81 3.14 42.04 -7.17
CA ASN A 81 4.37 42.67 -7.64
C ASN A 81 4.85 42.07 -8.98
N LYS A 82 4.73 42.85 -10.07
CA LYS A 82 5.16 42.43 -11.42
C LYS A 82 6.64 42.07 -11.50
N GLN A 83 7.47 42.60 -10.60
CA GLN A 83 8.91 42.29 -10.54
C GLN A 83 9.19 40.89 -10.00
N LEU A 84 8.23 40.27 -9.29
CA LEU A 84 8.36 38.96 -8.67
C LEU A 84 7.59 37.87 -9.41
N ALA A 85 7.04 38.16 -10.59
CA ALA A 85 6.13 37.25 -11.30
C ALA A 85 6.75 35.87 -11.60
N LYS A 86 8.06 35.81 -11.86
CA LYS A 86 8.75 34.53 -12.13
C LYS A 86 9.02 33.76 -10.84
N ALA A 87 9.43 34.45 -9.78
CA ALA A 87 9.56 33.85 -8.45
C ALA A 87 8.20 33.34 -7.94
N TRP A 88 7.13 34.11 -8.11
CA TRP A 88 5.77 33.70 -7.74
C TRP A 88 5.33 32.46 -8.52
N GLY A 89 5.58 32.38 -9.84
CA GLY A 89 5.24 31.18 -10.61
C GLY A 89 5.92 29.90 -10.09
N VAL A 90 7.15 30.01 -9.59
CA VAL A 90 7.84 28.88 -8.93
C VAL A 90 7.24 28.57 -7.56
N VAL A 91 6.91 29.59 -6.77
CA VAL A 91 6.27 29.42 -5.45
C VAL A 91 4.86 28.83 -5.59
N GLU A 92 4.07 29.30 -6.55
CA GLU A 92 2.77 28.76 -6.93
C GLU A 92 2.91 27.30 -7.33
N LEU A 93 3.87 26.95 -8.19
CA LEU A 93 4.15 25.56 -8.53
C LEU A 93 4.50 24.75 -7.28
N LEU A 94 5.32 25.28 -6.37
CA LEU A 94 5.71 24.57 -5.15
C LEU A 94 4.58 24.42 -4.12
N LEU A 95 3.66 25.38 -4.05
CA LEU A 95 2.46 25.34 -3.20
C LEU A 95 1.37 24.41 -3.78
N LEU A 96 1.29 24.32 -5.10
CA LEU A 96 0.37 23.42 -5.82
C LEU A 96 0.93 22.00 -6.00
N MET A 97 2.26 21.84 -5.94
CA MET A 97 2.89 20.54 -5.93
C MET A 97 2.43 19.79 -4.68
N SER A 98 1.70 18.69 -4.90
CA SER A 98 1.25 17.86 -3.79
C SER A 98 2.48 17.47 -2.96
N HIS A 99 2.40 17.72 -1.65
CA HIS A 99 3.40 17.22 -0.71
C HIS A 99 3.27 15.71 -0.62
N GLY A 100 3.79 15.03 -1.63
CA GLY A 100 4.05 13.61 -1.61
C GLY A 100 5.19 13.32 -0.64
N GLN A 101 4.96 13.47 0.66
CA GLN A 101 5.58 12.60 1.67
C GLN A 101 4.94 11.19 1.59
N ALA A 102 4.68 10.75 0.36
CA ALA A 102 4.34 9.39 0.03
C ALA A 102 5.67 8.73 -0.34
N THR A 103 6.35 8.17 0.66
CA THR A 103 7.21 7.02 0.40
C THR A 103 6.33 6.01 -0.33
N VAL A 104 6.64 5.82 -1.61
CA VAL A 104 5.91 4.99 -2.55
C VAL A 104 6.16 3.54 -2.19
N GLU A 105 5.35 2.96 -1.30
CA GLU A 105 5.17 1.51 -1.30
C GLU A 105 3.72 1.03 -1.29
N ARG A 106 2.70 1.83 -0.90
CA ARG A 106 1.30 1.44 -1.08
C ARG A 106 0.33 2.62 -1.21
N GLY A 107 0.28 3.24 -2.39
CA GLY A 107 -0.95 3.69 -3.07
C GLY A 107 -2.05 4.50 -2.37
N PHE A 108 -1.90 5.02 -1.15
CA PHE A 108 -2.89 5.89 -0.51
C PHE A 108 -2.19 6.93 0.38
N SER A 109 -2.46 8.20 0.10
CA SER A 109 -2.16 9.31 1.03
C SER A 109 -3.06 9.17 2.25
N VAL A 110 -2.58 8.54 3.31
CA VAL A 110 -3.26 8.57 4.61
C VAL A 110 -2.80 9.84 5.33
N ASN A 111 -3.58 10.92 5.20
CA ASN A 111 -3.46 12.05 6.11
C ASN A 111 -3.76 11.56 7.52
N LYS A 112 -2.79 11.70 8.43
CA LYS A 112 -2.94 11.27 9.84
C LYS A 112 -4.01 12.07 10.59
N GLU A 113 -4.38 13.25 10.10
CA GLU A 113 -5.52 14.04 10.58
C GLU A 113 -6.87 13.57 10.03
N VAL A 114 -6.88 12.87 8.88
CA VAL A 114 -8.09 12.20 8.33
C VAL A 114 -8.29 10.81 8.98
N ALA A 115 -7.31 10.33 9.75
CA ALA A 115 -7.39 9.05 10.46
C ALA A 115 -8.36 9.05 11.66
N VAL A 116 -9.02 10.17 11.97
CA VAL A 116 -9.97 10.25 13.08
C VAL A 116 -11.24 9.44 12.79
N GLU A 117 -11.59 9.23 11.52
CA GLU A 117 -12.77 8.45 11.14
C GLU A 117 -12.38 7.31 10.21
N ASN A 118 -11.95 6.18 10.79
CA ASN A 118 -11.96 4.88 10.12
C ASN A 118 -13.42 4.38 9.95
N LEU A 119 -14.29 5.25 9.43
CA LEU A 119 -15.66 4.97 9.10
C LEU A 119 -15.69 4.15 7.81
N SER A 120 -16.50 3.10 7.80
CA SER A 120 -16.73 2.36 6.57
C SER A 120 -17.39 3.25 5.51
N GLU A 121 -17.17 2.97 4.23
CA GLU A 121 -17.85 3.66 3.11
C GLU A 121 -19.36 3.76 3.33
N ARG A 122 -19.98 2.70 3.86
CA ARG A 122 -21.40 2.66 4.21
C ARG A 122 -21.80 3.73 5.23
N SER A 123 -20.93 4.03 6.18
CA SER A 123 -21.15 5.08 7.18
C SER A 123 -21.08 6.46 6.56
N PHE A 124 -20.13 6.71 5.64
CA PHE A 124 -20.03 7.96 4.90
C PHE A 124 -21.25 8.20 4.01
N ILE A 125 -21.70 7.19 3.28
CA ILE A 125 -22.92 7.27 2.47
C ILE A 125 -24.13 7.60 3.36
N ALA A 126 -24.23 6.97 4.54
CA ALA A 126 -25.33 7.24 5.47
C ALA A 126 -25.30 8.69 6.01
N GLN A 127 -24.13 9.20 6.38
CA GLN A 127 -23.98 10.59 6.82
C GLN A 127 -24.33 11.58 5.70
N ARG A 128 -23.89 11.32 4.47
CA ARG A 128 -24.21 12.18 3.32
C ARG A 128 -25.71 12.23 3.06
N ILE A 129 -26.39 11.08 3.08
CA ILE A 129 -27.86 11.03 2.93
C ILE A 129 -28.56 11.88 4.00
N ILE A 130 -28.07 11.84 5.24
CA ILE A 130 -28.61 12.66 6.34
C ILE A 130 -28.37 14.15 6.07
N HIS A 131 -27.16 14.52 5.66
CA HIS A 131 -26.81 15.91 5.35
C HIS A 131 -27.65 16.46 4.19
N ASP A 132 -27.71 15.73 3.07
CA ASP A 132 -28.49 16.10 1.88
C ASP A 132 -29.97 16.29 2.23
N HIS A 133 -30.51 15.43 3.12
CA HIS A 133 -31.89 15.58 3.58
C HIS A 133 -32.08 16.85 4.42
N ILE A 134 -31.17 17.14 5.36
CA ILE A 134 -31.23 18.35 6.20
C ILE A 134 -31.16 19.61 5.35
N GLU A 135 -30.28 19.63 4.34
CA GLU A 135 -30.15 20.74 3.41
C GLU A 135 -31.43 20.92 2.57
N SER A 136 -32.01 19.83 2.05
CA SER A 136 -33.26 19.87 1.28
C SER A 136 -34.46 20.42 2.07
N VAL A 137 -34.46 20.24 3.40
CA VAL A 137 -35.54 20.65 4.30
C VAL A 137 -35.30 22.07 4.85
N GLY A 138 -34.18 22.71 4.48
CA GLY A 138 -33.84 24.08 4.88
C GLY A 138 -33.38 24.18 6.33
N GLY A 139 -32.73 23.12 6.85
CA GLY A 139 -32.13 23.09 8.18
C GLY A 139 -32.82 22.16 9.17
N LEU A 140 -32.15 21.92 10.30
CA LEU A 140 -32.53 20.90 11.29
C LEU A 140 -33.91 21.15 11.93
N ALA A 141 -34.30 22.42 12.11
CA ALA A 141 -35.56 22.80 12.75
C ALA A 141 -36.81 22.39 11.96
N ASN A 142 -36.67 22.19 10.65
CA ASN A 142 -37.77 21.87 9.74
C ASN A 142 -37.95 20.35 9.53
N VAL A 143 -37.05 19.52 10.09
CA VAL A 143 -37.10 18.06 9.95
C VAL A 143 -38.25 17.49 10.77
N LYS A 144 -39.28 16.97 10.10
CA LYS A 144 -40.44 16.37 10.76
C LYS A 144 -40.08 15.00 11.34
N ILE A 145 -40.24 14.85 12.65
CA ILE A 145 -40.07 13.54 13.32
C ILE A 145 -41.27 12.65 12.97
N SER A 146 -41.09 11.75 12.02
CA SER A 146 -42.12 10.79 11.61
C SER A 146 -42.17 9.56 12.54
N LYS A 147 -43.33 8.90 12.62
CA LYS A 147 -43.48 7.63 13.36
C LYS A 147 -42.52 6.55 12.83
N GLN A 148 -42.21 6.56 11.54
CA GLN A 148 -41.26 5.63 10.92
C GLN A 148 -39.82 5.87 11.40
N LEU A 149 -39.41 7.13 11.54
CA LEU A 149 -38.09 7.49 12.07
C LEU A 149 -37.93 7.01 13.52
N LEU A 150 -38.96 7.18 14.34
CA LEU A 150 -38.98 6.69 15.72
C LEU A 150 -38.86 5.15 15.79
N MET A 151 -39.61 4.43 14.96
CA MET A 151 -39.51 2.96 14.89
C MET A 151 -38.13 2.50 14.38
N ALA A 152 -37.56 3.19 13.40
CA ALA A 152 -36.23 2.89 12.88
C ALA A 152 -35.13 3.11 13.93
N SER A 153 -35.23 4.21 14.70
CA SER A 153 -34.32 4.52 15.80
C SER A 153 -34.41 3.49 16.93
N ALA A 154 -35.64 3.09 17.32
CA ALA A 154 -35.84 2.06 18.34
C ALA A 154 -35.22 0.70 17.94
N GLY A 155 -35.26 0.36 16.65
CA GLY A 155 -34.66 -0.87 16.11
C GLY A 155 -33.17 -0.78 15.78
N ALA A 156 -32.53 0.40 15.87
CA ALA A 156 -31.17 0.63 15.39
C ALA A 156 -30.15 -0.24 16.15
N ARG A 157 -30.29 -0.36 17.47
CA ARG A 157 -29.42 -1.19 18.30
C ARG A 157 -29.48 -2.67 17.90
N GLN A 158 -30.69 -3.20 17.66
CA GLN A 158 -30.86 -4.59 17.25
C GLN A 158 -30.22 -4.85 15.88
N LYS A 159 -30.42 -3.94 14.91
CA LYS A 159 -29.77 -4.03 13.59
C LYS A 159 -28.25 -4.02 13.70
N TYR A 160 -27.69 -3.19 14.58
CA TYR A 160 -26.25 -3.14 14.81
C TYR A 160 -25.72 -4.46 15.39
N ILE A 161 -26.41 -5.06 16.36
CA ILE A 161 -26.02 -6.36 16.92
C ILE A 161 -26.06 -7.45 15.85
N SER A 162 -27.14 -7.53 15.07
CA SER A 162 -27.24 -8.50 13.97
C SER A 162 -26.15 -8.29 12.92
N TYR A 163 -25.79 -7.04 12.62
CA TYR A 163 -24.66 -6.76 11.73
C TYR A 163 -23.33 -7.26 12.30
N LEU A 164 -23.06 -7.05 13.60
CA LEU A 164 -21.85 -7.56 14.25
C LEU A 164 -21.78 -9.09 14.26
N GLU A 165 -22.90 -9.77 14.49
CA GLU A 165 -22.99 -11.23 14.42
C GLU A 165 -22.70 -11.73 13.00
N GLU A 166 -23.27 -11.08 11.98
CA GLU A 166 -23.01 -11.42 10.59
C GLU A 166 -21.55 -11.21 10.20
N GLN A 167 -20.94 -10.09 10.62
CA GLN A 167 -19.51 -9.85 10.40
C GLN A 167 -18.63 -10.94 11.05
N LYS A 168 -19.01 -11.42 12.24
CA LYS A 168 -18.32 -12.55 12.88
C LYS A 168 -18.48 -13.84 12.07
N ARG A 169 -19.68 -14.14 11.58
CA ARG A 169 -19.94 -15.33 10.74
C ARG A 169 -19.15 -15.30 9.44
N ILE A 170 -19.09 -14.14 8.78
CA ILE A 170 -18.32 -13.95 7.55
C ILE A 170 -16.84 -14.20 7.81
N LYS A 171 -16.27 -13.63 8.89
CA LYS A 171 -14.85 -13.84 9.24
C LYS A 171 -14.54 -15.31 9.51
N VAL A 172 -15.37 -15.99 10.29
CA VAL A 172 -15.19 -17.44 10.57
C VAL A 172 -15.28 -18.26 9.28
N SER A 173 -16.23 -17.94 8.40
CA SER A 173 -16.38 -18.61 7.10
C SER A 173 -15.18 -18.36 6.18
N GLN A 174 -14.66 -17.14 6.15
CA GLN A 174 -13.44 -16.79 5.42
C GLN A 174 -12.21 -17.53 5.96
N GLU A 175 -12.04 -17.60 7.28
CA GLU A 175 -10.95 -18.37 7.88
C GLU A 175 -11.07 -19.87 7.56
N ASN A 176 -12.28 -20.43 7.63
CA ASN A 176 -12.51 -21.84 7.30
C ASN A 176 -12.27 -22.13 5.81
N THR A 177 -12.68 -21.23 4.91
CA THR A 177 -12.41 -21.37 3.47
C THR A 177 -10.92 -21.24 3.16
N LEU A 178 -10.19 -20.33 3.82
CA LEU A 178 -8.74 -20.22 3.71
C LEU A 178 -8.02 -21.46 4.22
N LYS A 179 -8.43 -22.00 5.38
CA LYS A 179 -7.88 -23.25 5.94
C LYS A 179 -8.11 -24.43 4.99
N ARG A 180 -9.33 -24.56 4.44
CA ARG A 180 -9.66 -25.59 3.45
C ARG A 180 -8.82 -25.44 2.18
N LYS A 181 -8.67 -24.23 1.66
CA LYS A 181 -7.84 -23.96 0.49
C LYS A 181 -6.37 -24.32 0.73
N ALA A 182 -5.80 -23.91 1.86
CA ALA A 182 -4.43 -24.27 2.23
C ALA A 182 -4.23 -25.79 2.39
N ALA A 183 -5.21 -26.49 2.95
CA ALA A 183 -5.17 -27.95 3.05
C ALA A 183 -5.24 -28.62 1.66
N MET A 184 -6.09 -28.11 0.77
CA MET A 184 -6.18 -28.60 -0.63
C MET A 184 -4.88 -28.36 -1.40
N ASP A 185 -4.30 -27.16 -1.31
CA ASP A 185 -3.01 -26.84 -1.95
C ASP A 185 -1.90 -27.77 -1.43
N GLY A 186 -1.88 -28.05 -0.12
CA GLY A 186 -0.96 -29.02 0.48
C GLY A 186 -1.13 -30.45 -0.04
N ILE A 187 -2.37 -30.89 -0.27
CA ILE A 187 -2.66 -32.21 -0.88
C ILE A 187 -2.18 -32.25 -2.33
N ASP A 188 -2.36 -31.18 -3.10
CA ASP A 188 -1.93 -31.15 -4.50
C ASP A 188 -0.40 -31.17 -4.63
N VAL A 189 0.33 -30.51 -3.72
CA VAL A 189 1.79 -30.62 -3.64
C VAL A 189 2.22 -32.05 -3.36
N LEU A 190 1.59 -32.74 -2.40
CA LEU A 190 1.89 -34.13 -2.09
C LEU A 190 1.57 -35.06 -3.26
N LYS A 191 0.46 -34.86 -3.97
CA LYS A 191 0.12 -35.62 -5.19
C LYS A 191 1.14 -35.43 -6.30
N LYS A 192 1.63 -34.21 -6.51
CA LYS A 192 2.70 -33.94 -7.49
C LYS A 192 4.00 -34.66 -7.10
N LYS A 193 4.39 -34.59 -5.83
CA LYS A 193 5.58 -35.27 -5.31
C LYS A 193 5.47 -36.79 -5.45
N LYS A 194 4.29 -37.36 -5.16
CA LYS A 194 3.98 -38.78 -5.38
C LYS A 194 4.26 -39.19 -6.83
N ARG A 195 3.65 -38.49 -7.80
CA ARG A 195 3.83 -38.77 -9.24
C ARG A 195 5.29 -38.68 -9.67
N GLN A 196 6.02 -37.67 -9.19
CA GLN A 196 7.43 -37.51 -9.54
C GLN A 196 8.29 -38.69 -9.04
N ILE A 197 8.06 -39.14 -7.80
CA ILE A 197 8.77 -40.28 -7.23
C ILE A 197 8.41 -41.59 -7.95
N GLU A 198 7.15 -41.77 -8.36
CA GLU A 198 6.71 -42.92 -9.17
C GLU A 198 7.46 -42.97 -10.51
N THR A 199 7.52 -41.85 -11.24
CA THR A 199 8.27 -41.75 -12.50
C THR A 199 9.77 -42.00 -12.31
N ASP A 200 10.35 -41.47 -11.23
CA ASP A 200 11.75 -41.71 -10.89
C ASP A 200 12.05 -43.19 -10.61
N ILE A 201 11.16 -43.88 -9.90
CA ILE A 201 11.30 -45.33 -9.61
C ILE A 201 11.23 -46.12 -10.92
N GLU A 202 10.28 -45.81 -11.78
CA GLU A 202 10.14 -46.47 -13.08
C GLU A 202 11.38 -46.27 -13.96
N ALA A 203 11.91 -45.05 -14.03
CA ALA A 203 13.13 -44.75 -14.76
C ALA A 203 14.36 -45.50 -14.20
N LEU A 204 14.51 -45.56 -12.87
CA LEU A 204 15.59 -46.29 -12.21
C LEU A 204 15.50 -47.79 -12.47
N LEU A 205 14.30 -48.38 -12.46
CA LEU A 205 14.09 -49.79 -12.74
C LEU A 205 14.40 -50.11 -14.20
N LYS A 206 13.90 -49.31 -15.15
CA LYS A 206 14.20 -49.47 -16.57
C LYS A 206 15.71 -49.41 -16.84
N THR A 207 16.39 -48.44 -16.25
CA THR A 207 17.85 -48.31 -16.38
C THR A 207 18.58 -49.51 -15.74
N ALA A 208 18.07 -50.03 -14.62
CA ALA A 208 18.64 -51.20 -13.97
C ALA A 208 18.47 -52.48 -14.81
N ASP A 209 17.32 -52.63 -15.49
CA ASP A 209 17.05 -53.75 -16.38
C ASP A 209 17.92 -53.67 -17.65
N GLU A 210 18.08 -52.48 -18.25
CA GLU A 210 19.03 -52.28 -19.36
C GLU A 210 20.48 -52.64 -18.99
N PHE A 211 20.91 -52.35 -17.76
CA PHE A 211 22.23 -52.77 -17.27
C PHE A 211 22.31 -54.27 -16.96
N ALA A 212 21.20 -54.92 -16.62
CA ALA A 212 21.15 -56.37 -16.45
C ALA A 212 21.30 -57.07 -17.81
N ASP A 213 20.53 -56.64 -18.82
CA ASP A 213 20.59 -57.18 -20.19
C ASP A 213 22.01 -57.03 -20.77
N ARG A 214 22.62 -55.84 -20.64
CA ARG A 214 24.01 -55.62 -21.07
C ARG A 214 25.02 -56.49 -20.31
N ALA A 215 24.75 -56.83 -19.06
CA ALA A 215 25.61 -57.71 -18.29
C ALA A 215 25.55 -59.15 -18.81
N GLU A 216 24.37 -59.60 -19.25
CA GLU A 216 24.17 -60.91 -19.88
C GLU A 216 24.92 -61.01 -21.22
N ASP A 217 24.81 -59.98 -22.06
CA ASP A 217 25.48 -59.92 -23.37
C ASP A 217 27.01 -59.83 -23.25
N SER A 218 27.51 -59.00 -22.33
CA SER A 218 28.95 -58.71 -22.20
C SER A 218 29.67 -59.57 -21.16
N ARG A 219 28.95 -60.39 -20.38
CA ARG A 219 29.44 -61.19 -19.24
C ARG A 219 30.28 -60.40 -18.22
N ASN A 220 30.05 -59.08 -18.13
CA ASN A 220 30.82 -58.19 -17.28
C ASN A 220 30.08 -57.90 -15.97
N LEU A 221 30.65 -58.37 -14.86
CA LEU A 221 30.09 -58.25 -13.51
C LEU A 221 29.93 -56.79 -13.03
N THR A 222 30.67 -55.84 -13.60
CA THR A 222 30.55 -54.42 -13.24
C THR A 222 29.18 -53.84 -13.57
N TRP A 223 28.52 -54.34 -14.63
CA TRP A 223 27.16 -53.92 -14.97
C TRP A 223 26.11 -54.45 -13.99
N VAL A 224 26.32 -55.67 -13.46
CA VAL A 224 25.50 -56.24 -12.39
C VAL A 224 25.58 -55.40 -11.12
N ALA A 225 26.79 -54.94 -10.76
CA ALA A 225 26.98 -54.06 -9.60
C ALA A 225 26.23 -52.72 -9.76
N LYS A 226 26.27 -52.12 -10.96
CA LYS A 226 25.52 -50.89 -11.28
C LYS A 226 24.01 -51.10 -11.25
N SER A 227 23.51 -52.18 -11.85
CA SER A 227 22.09 -52.55 -11.81
C SER A 227 21.59 -52.72 -10.37
N ASN A 228 22.35 -53.46 -9.53
CA ASN A 228 22.01 -53.65 -8.13
C ASN A 228 22.00 -52.35 -7.31
N SER A 229 22.92 -51.42 -7.59
CA SER A 229 22.92 -50.09 -6.97
C SER A 229 21.63 -49.32 -7.28
N LEU A 230 21.21 -49.31 -8.56
CA LEU A 230 19.98 -48.63 -8.97
C LEU A 230 18.73 -49.28 -8.39
N ARG A 231 18.69 -50.61 -8.28
CA ARG A 231 17.60 -51.35 -7.60
C ARG A 231 17.53 -51.03 -6.11
N ARG A 232 18.66 -50.83 -5.44
CA ARG A 232 18.68 -50.34 -4.04
C ARG A 232 18.12 -48.93 -3.93
N SER A 233 18.56 -48.00 -4.78
CA SER A 233 18.02 -46.63 -4.79
C SER A 233 16.52 -46.59 -5.12
N ALA A 234 16.03 -47.45 -6.02
CA ALA A 234 14.59 -47.59 -6.30
C ALA A 234 13.83 -48.13 -5.09
N LYS A 235 14.41 -49.07 -4.32
CA LYS A 235 13.82 -49.59 -3.08
C LYS A 235 13.72 -48.51 -1.99
N GLU A 236 14.74 -47.66 -1.85
CA GLU A 236 14.72 -46.51 -0.94
C GLU A 236 13.64 -45.50 -1.35
N LYS A 237 13.55 -45.14 -2.64
CA LYS A 237 12.50 -44.25 -3.14
C LYS A 237 11.09 -44.84 -2.95
N ARG A 238 10.91 -46.16 -3.06
CA ARG A 238 9.63 -46.84 -2.74
C ARG A 238 9.24 -46.71 -1.26
N ALA A 239 10.20 -46.75 -0.35
CA ALA A 239 9.93 -46.52 1.08
C ALA A 239 9.45 -45.08 1.33
N VAL A 240 10.09 -44.10 0.68
CA VAL A 240 9.67 -42.69 0.72
C VAL A 240 8.29 -42.48 0.09
N LEU A 241 7.98 -43.20 -0.99
CA LEU A 241 6.66 -43.16 -1.63
C LEU A 241 5.57 -43.60 -0.64
N LYS A 242 5.80 -44.68 0.11
CA LYS A 242 4.86 -45.19 1.10
C LYS A 242 4.61 -44.18 2.23
N ASP A 243 5.65 -43.53 2.73
CA ASP A 243 5.52 -42.46 3.74
C ASP A 243 4.69 -41.27 3.21
N ILE A 244 4.88 -40.89 1.95
CA ILE A 244 4.08 -39.82 1.32
C ILE A 244 2.63 -40.25 1.12
N GLU A 245 2.36 -41.52 0.82
CA GLU A 245 0.99 -42.06 0.71
C GLU A 245 0.28 -42.06 2.07
N GLU A 246 0.95 -42.47 3.14
CA GLU A 246 0.42 -42.42 4.52
C GLU A 246 0.13 -40.97 4.94
N GLN A 247 1.02 -40.02 4.63
CA GLN A 247 0.78 -38.59 4.86
C GLN A 247 -0.37 -38.02 4.05
N LEU A 248 -0.55 -38.49 2.80
CA LEU A 248 -1.66 -38.07 1.94
C LEU A 248 -2.99 -38.61 2.45
N GLU A 249 -3.03 -39.86 2.87
CA GLU A 249 -4.22 -40.50 3.44
C GLU A 249 -4.63 -39.84 4.76
N GLY A 250 -3.67 -39.57 5.64
CA GLY A 250 -3.90 -38.81 6.88
C GLY A 250 -4.52 -37.44 6.61
N LYS A 251 -3.93 -36.65 5.70
CA LYS A 251 -4.48 -35.33 5.34
C LYS A 251 -5.83 -35.40 4.66
N LEU A 252 -6.12 -36.44 3.87
CA LEU A 252 -7.44 -36.65 3.26
C LEU A 252 -8.50 -37.00 4.31
N GLN A 253 -8.12 -37.75 5.34
CA GLN A 253 -9.02 -38.13 6.43
C GLN A 253 -9.30 -36.95 7.37
N GLU A 254 -8.30 -36.12 7.66
CA GLU A 254 -8.47 -34.84 8.37
C GLU A 254 -9.41 -33.88 7.64
N LEU A 255 -9.44 -33.91 6.30
CA LEU A 255 -10.32 -33.07 5.48
C LEU A 255 -11.75 -33.61 5.39
N LYS A 256 -11.95 -34.93 5.55
CA LYS A 256 -13.29 -35.55 5.63
C LYS A 256 -13.94 -35.39 7.00
N ASN A 257 -13.13 -35.27 8.06
CA ASN A 257 -13.59 -35.16 9.43
C ASN A 257 -13.82 -33.70 9.90
N ASN A 258 -13.51 -32.70 9.06
CA ASN A 258 -13.73 -31.25 9.25
C ASN A 258 -14.78 -30.69 8.29
#